data_AF-A0A1Y4GIS6-F1
#
_entry.id   AF-A0A1Y4GIS6-F1
#
_cell.length_a   1.000
_cell.length_b   1.000
_cell.length_c   1.000
_cell.angle_alpha   90.00
_cell.angle_beta   90.00
_cell.angle_gamma   90.00
#
_symmetry.space_group_name_H-M   'P 1'
#
loop_
_entity.id
_entity.type
_entity.pdbx_description
1 polymer ?
#
loop_
_entity_poly.entity_id
_entity_poly.type
_entity_poly.pdbx_seq_one_letter_code
_entity_poly.pdbx_strand_id
1 'polypeptide(L)'
;MKLNSEKYPDIEYTPGEEIFLGKGEAGQPFWFDVEETLTADEAAMERAALMLDRVDELEAAAKKFLKETLADEESEDYATVAYFMEFHRDELEAEDTAKLFPVDDTTALSFSEMADYLRVDRFGSIADAKTGEQGFIMDLNFNPEITDELMVIYFDADGNVACVAHES
;
A
#
# COMPACT_ATOMS: atom_id res chain seq x y z
N MET A 1 -7.38 1.65 24.31
CA MET A 1 -8.65 1.23 23.69
C MET A 1 -8.33 0.14 22.69
N LYS A 2 -9.32 -0.68 22.27
CA LYS A 2 -9.12 -1.64 21.17
C LYS A 2 -9.69 -1.07 19.89
N LEU A 3 -8.96 -1.20 18.78
CA LEU A 3 -9.48 -0.90 17.46
C LEU A 3 -10.59 -1.90 17.14
N ASN A 4 -11.71 -1.42 16.61
CA ASN A 4 -12.89 -2.25 16.33
C ASN A 4 -12.77 -3.00 14.98
N SER A 5 -11.61 -3.59 14.70
CA SER A 5 -11.36 -4.41 13.51
C SER A 5 -11.74 -5.87 13.79
N GLU A 6 -12.47 -6.49 12.87
CA GLU A 6 -12.80 -7.91 12.92
C GLU A 6 -11.59 -8.80 12.59
N LYS A 7 -10.73 -8.37 11.65
CA LYS A 7 -9.54 -9.12 11.23
C LYS A 7 -8.38 -8.99 12.21
N TYR A 8 -8.23 -7.84 12.86
CA TYR A 8 -7.10 -7.52 13.74
C TYR A 8 -7.58 -7.00 15.11
N PRO A 9 -8.28 -7.84 15.91
CA PRO A 9 -8.94 -7.43 17.17
C PRO A 9 -7.97 -7.14 18.33
N ASP A 10 -6.67 -7.35 18.12
CA ASP A 10 -5.63 -7.16 19.13
C ASP A 10 -4.87 -5.84 18.97
N ILE A 11 -5.23 -5.02 17.99
CA ILE A 11 -4.69 -3.66 17.87
C ILE A 11 -5.24 -2.80 19.01
N GLU A 12 -4.32 -2.31 19.85
CA GLU A 12 -4.60 -1.37 20.93
C GLU A 12 -4.10 0.03 20.58
N TYR A 13 -4.80 1.06 21.05
CA TYR A 13 -4.42 2.46 20.84
C TYR A 13 -4.84 3.38 21.98
N THR A 14 -4.15 4.51 22.12
CA THR A 14 -4.54 5.62 23.00
C THR A 14 -5.05 6.79 22.15
N PRO A 15 -6.24 7.34 22.41
CA PRO A 15 -6.70 8.52 21.70
C PRO A 15 -5.74 9.70 21.85
N GLY A 16 -5.36 10.34 20.74
CA GLY A 16 -4.38 11.42 20.74
C GLY A 16 -2.93 10.95 20.90
N GLU A 17 -2.65 9.67 20.65
CA GLU A 17 -1.29 9.16 20.41
C GLU A 17 -1.27 8.50 19.03
N GLU A 18 -0.15 8.60 18.32
CA GLU A 18 0.05 7.89 17.05
C GLU A 18 0.00 6.38 17.25
N ILE A 19 -0.66 5.66 16.33
CA ILE A 19 -0.47 4.22 16.19
C ILE A 19 0.67 4.00 15.21
N PHE A 20 1.67 3.20 15.59
CA PHE A 20 2.72 2.75 14.69
C PHE A 20 3.14 1.34 15.09
N LEU A 21 2.61 0.35 14.36
CA LEU A 21 2.76 -1.07 14.68
C LEU A 21 3.59 -1.79 13.62
N GLY A 22 4.58 -2.55 14.08
CA GLY A 22 5.38 -3.44 13.26
C GLY A 22 4.58 -4.59 12.65
N LYS A 23 5.12 -5.13 11.55
CA LYS A 23 4.62 -6.36 10.93
C LYS A 23 4.52 -7.47 11.98
N GLY A 24 3.34 -8.03 12.15
CA GLY A 24 3.02 -9.11 13.08
C GLY A 24 2.78 -8.68 14.53
N GLU A 25 2.99 -7.41 14.88
CA GLU A 25 2.92 -6.94 16.27
C GLU A 25 1.53 -7.14 16.90
N ALA A 26 0.47 -6.97 16.10
CA ALA A 26 -0.92 -7.21 16.50
C ALA A 26 -1.64 -8.19 15.54
N GLY A 27 -0.87 -9.08 14.89
CA GLY A 27 -1.37 -10.12 13.99
C GLY A 27 -1.52 -9.72 12.51
N GLN A 28 -1.28 -8.45 12.17
CA GLN A 28 -1.30 -7.96 10.79
C GLN A 28 0.02 -8.23 10.06
N PRO A 29 0.03 -8.56 8.75
CA PRO A 29 1.25 -8.90 8.03
C PRO A 29 2.04 -7.69 7.50
N PHE A 30 1.52 -6.47 7.66
CA PHE A 30 2.07 -5.20 7.16
C PHE A 30 2.32 -4.20 8.31
N TRP A 31 3.06 -3.13 8.05
CA TRP A 31 3.11 -2.00 8.97
C TRP A 31 1.74 -1.32 9.04
N PHE A 32 1.31 -0.97 10.24
CA PHE A 32 0.03 -0.29 10.43
C PHE A 32 0.23 1.01 11.21
N ASP A 33 -0.25 2.11 10.67
CA ASP A 33 -0.15 3.41 11.30
C ASP A 33 -1.42 4.27 11.18
N VAL A 34 -1.64 5.09 12.20
CA VAL A 34 -2.73 6.08 12.22
C VAL A 34 -2.22 7.34 12.90
N GLU A 35 -2.35 8.47 12.22
CA GLU A 35 -1.92 9.77 12.74
C GLU A 35 -2.62 10.15 14.06
N GLU A 36 -1.90 10.82 14.96
CA GLU A 36 -2.35 11.27 16.28
C GLU A 36 -3.69 12.04 16.24
N THR A 37 -3.86 12.89 15.23
CA THR A 37 -5.07 13.71 15.04
C THR A 37 -6.31 12.85 14.79
N LEU A 38 -6.13 11.72 14.11
CA LEU A 38 -7.20 10.77 13.78
C LEU A 38 -7.49 9.83 14.94
N THR A 39 -6.47 9.43 15.72
CA THR A 39 -6.70 8.55 16.88
C THR A 39 -7.51 9.23 17.97
N ALA A 40 -7.49 10.56 18.03
CA ALA A 40 -8.35 11.37 18.89
C ALA A 40 -9.82 11.44 18.43
N ASP A 41 -10.13 11.08 17.19
CA ASP A 41 -11.46 11.13 16.60
C ASP A 41 -12.08 9.72 16.50
N GLU A 42 -13.20 9.52 17.21
CA GLU A 42 -13.90 8.23 17.26
C GLU A 42 -14.41 7.79 15.87
N ALA A 43 -14.94 8.71 15.07
CA ALA A 43 -15.44 8.40 13.73
C ALA A 43 -14.30 8.08 12.75
N ALA A 44 -13.15 8.75 12.90
CA ALA A 44 -11.97 8.42 12.12
C ALA A 44 -11.45 7.01 12.45
N MET A 45 -11.47 6.62 13.72
CA MET A 45 -11.06 5.29 14.16
C MET A 45 -12.03 4.18 13.75
N GLU A 46 -13.35 4.44 13.74
CA GLU A 46 -14.33 3.52 13.15
C GLU A 46 -14.03 3.27 11.67
N ARG A 47 -13.69 4.33 10.92
CA ARG A 47 -13.34 4.22 9.51
C ARG A 47 -12.00 3.51 9.29
N ALA A 48 -11.01 3.78 10.13
CA ALA A 48 -9.73 3.08 10.08
C ALA A 48 -9.90 1.57 10.31
N ALA A 49 -10.73 1.18 11.28
CA ALA A 49 -11.08 -0.22 11.50
C ALA A 49 -11.76 -0.85 10.27
N LEU A 50 -12.75 -0.15 9.70
CA LEU A 50 -13.48 -0.61 8.51
C LEU A 50 -12.56 -0.83 7.31
N MET A 51 -11.67 0.12 7.03
CA MET A 51 -10.74 0.00 5.89
C MET A 51 -9.66 -1.04 6.12
N LEU A 52 -9.18 -1.17 7.36
CA LEU A 52 -8.25 -2.22 7.74
C LEU A 52 -8.86 -3.63 7.52
N ASP A 53 -10.14 -3.83 7.85
CA ASP A 53 -10.83 -5.08 7.56
C ASP A 53 -10.99 -5.35 6.05
N ARG A 54 -10.97 -4.28 5.24
CA ARG A 54 -11.07 -4.32 3.78
C ARG A 54 -9.72 -4.26 3.06
N VAL A 55 -8.60 -4.39 3.77
CA VAL A 55 -7.25 -4.24 3.18
C VAL A 55 -7.03 -5.12 1.94
N ASP A 56 -7.53 -6.35 1.92
CA ASP A 56 -7.42 -7.24 0.75
C ASP A 56 -8.21 -6.72 -0.46
N GLU A 57 -9.35 -6.04 -0.23
CA GLU A 57 -10.13 -5.39 -1.29
C GLU A 57 -9.41 -4.16 -1.84
N LEU A 58 -8.79 -3.38 -0.94
CA LEU A 58 -8.00 -2.20 -1.29
C LEU A 58 -6.75 -2.60 -2.09
N GLU A 59 -6.06 -3.67 -1.69
CA GLU A 59 -4.93 -4.22 -2.44
C GLU A 59 -5.36 -4.66 -3.84
N ALA A 60 -6.50 -5.35 -3.97
CA ALA A 60 -7.04 -5.74 -5.27
C ALA A 60 -7.40 -4.52 -6.14
N ALA A 61 -7.97 -3.47 -5.53
CA ALA A 61 -8.29 -2.22 -6.22
C ALA A 61 -7.02 -1.48 -6.68
N ALA A 62 -6.00 -1.40 -5.83
CA ALA A 62 -4.70 -0.83 -6.15
C ALA A 62 -4.04 -1.57 -7.32
N LYS A 63 -3.94 -2.90 -7.26
CA LYS A 63 -3.36 -3.71 -8.35
C LYS A 63 -4.14 -3.53 -9.65
N LYS A 64 -5.47 -3.47 -9.58
CA LYS A 64 -6.30 -3.22 -10.75
C LYS A 64 -6.02 -1.83 -11.35
N PHE A 65 -5.98 -0.79 -10.52
CA PHE A 65 -5.65 0.56 -10.94
C PHE A 65 -4.29 0.61 -11.64
N LEU A 66 -3.26 0.02 -11.05
CA LEU A 66 -1.91 -0.04 -11.63
C LEU A 66 -1.91 -0.72 -13.01
N LYS A 67 -2.66 -1.82 -13.17
CA LYS A 67 -2.78 -2.50 -14.46
C LYS A 67 -3.53 -1.68 -15.51
N GLU A 68 -4.57 -0.95 -15.11
CA GLU A 68 -5.30 -0.04 -16.00
C GLU A 68 -4.39 1.12 -16.44
N THR A 69 -3.63 1.71 -15.52
CA THR A 69 -2.61 2.72 -15.81
C THR A 69 -1.56 2.20 -16.79
N LEU A 70 -1.01 1.00 -16.58
CA LEU A 70 -0.04 0.38 -17.48
C LEU A 70 -0.60 0.00 -18.86
N ALA A 71 -1.92 -0.07 -19.02
CA ALA A 71 -2.56 -0.32 -20.30
C ALA A 71 -2.84 0.96 -21.10
N ASP A 72 -2.67 2.13 -20.49
CA ASP A 72 -2.92 3.45 -21.07
C ASP A 72 -1.66 4.33 -21.01
N GLU A 73 -0.87 4.33 -22.09
CA GLU A 73 0.34 5.14 -22.20
C GLU A 73 0.07 6.66 -22.15
N GLU A 74 -1.18 7.10 -22.34
CA GLU A 74 -1.57 8.52 -22.22
C GLU A 74 -1.93 8.90 -20.77
N SER A 75 -2.01 7.94 -19.85
CA SER A 75 -2.23 8.21 -18.43
C SER A 75 -1.12 9.07 -17.85
N GLU A 76 -1.50 10.08 -17.05
CA GLU A 76 -0.55 10.97 -16.38
C GLU A 76 0.39 10.20 -15.45
N ASP A 77 -0.07 9.07 -14.91
CA ASP A 77 0.69 8.22 -13.99
C ASP A 77 1.48 7.11 -14.70
N TYR A 78 1.32 6.94 -16.02
CA TYR A 78 1.94 5.84 -16.77
C TYR A 78 3.46 5.79 -16.55
N ALA A 79 4.14 6.93 -16.70
CA ALA A 79 5.59 6.99 -16.59
C ALA A 79 6.09 6.56 -15.20
N THR A 80 5.40 6.97 -14.15
CA THR A 80 5.72 6.63 -12.75
C THR A 80 5.59 5.12 -12.53
N VAL A 81 4.45 4.53 -12.93
CA VAL A 81 4.20 3.10 -12.72
C VAL A 81 5.10 2.25 -13.62
N ALA A 82 5.30 2.64 -14.88
CA ALA A 82 6.18 1.93 -15.81
C ALA A 82 7.63 1.96 -15.33
N TYR A 83 8.13 3.11 -14.85
CA TYR A 83 9.48 3.22 -14.31
C TYR A 83 9.71 2.26 -13.14
N PHE A 84 8.77 2.23 -12.18
CA PHE A 84 8.84 1.30 -11.07
C PHE A 84 8.93 -0.16 -11.54
N MET A 85 8.12 -0.55 -12.53
CA MET A 85 8.15 -1.92 -13.07
C MET A 85 9.46 -2.22 -13.83
N GLU A 86 9.94 -1.26 -14.62
CA GLU A 86 11.20 -1.35 -15.37
C GLU A 86 12.39 -1.55 -14.43
N PHE A 87 12.50 -0.74 -13.37
CA PHE A 87 13.58 -0.84 -12.39
C PHE A 87 13.72 -2.27 -11.84
N HIS A 88 12.61 -2.86 -11.39
CA HIS A 88 12.61 -4.17 -10.76
C HIS A 88 12.90 -5.32 -11.73
N ARG A 89 12.50 -5.20 -13.00
CA ARG A 89 12.69 -6.26 -14.00
C ARG A 89 14.04 -6.15 -14.71
N ASP A 90 14.44 -4.93 -15.05
CA ASP A 90 15.48 -4.65 -16.05
C ASP A 90 16.73 -3.97 -15.47
N GLU A 91 16.63 -3.27 -14.33
CA GLU A 91 17.78 -2.56 -13.72
C GLU A 91 18.43 -3.29 -12.54
N LEU A 92 17.66 -4.11 -11.80
CA LEU A 92 18.22 -4.96 -10.75
C LEU A 92 19.14 -6.05 -11.31
N GLU A 93 20.09 -6.50 -10.48
CA GLU A 93 20.92 -7.65 -10.81
C GLU A 93 20.05 -8.90 -11.00
N ALA A 94 20.38 -9.74 -11.98
CA ALA A 94 19.55 -10.89 -12.36
C ALA A 94 19.27 -11.87 -11.19
N GLU A 95 20.20 -11.99 -10.22
CA GLU A 95 19.98 -12.79 -9.01
C GLU A 95 18.84 -12.23 -8.15
N ASP A 96 18.75 -10.90 -8.04
CA ASP A 96 17.74 -10.22 -7.23
C ASP A 96 16.39 -10.18 -7.93
N THR A 97 16.37 -9.89 -9.25
CA THR A 97 15.14 -9.99 -10.06
C THR A 97 14.50 -11.39 -9.96
N ALA A 98 15.31 -12.45 -9.99
CA ALA A 98 14.84 -13.83 -9.87
C ALA A 98 14.24 -14.17 -8.49
N LYS A 99 14.59 -13.41 -7.44
CA LYS A 99 13.98 -13.55 -6.10
C LYS A 99 12.64 -12.80 -5.99
N LEU A 100 12.40 -11.80 -6.83
CA LEU A 100 11.14 -11.04 -6.85
C LEU A 100 10.01 -11.79 -7.53
N PHE A 101 10.30 -12.47 -8.65
CA PHE A 101 9.27 -13.07 -9.49
C PHE A 101 9.46 -14.60 -9.57
N PRO A 102 8.44 -15.40 -9.20
CA PRO A 102 8.50 -16.85 -9.25
C PRO A 102 8.26 -17.39 -10.68
N VAL A 103 9.01 -16.88 -11.66
CA VAL A 103 8.93 -17.26 -13.08
C VAL A 103 10.32 -17.63 -13.61
N ASP A 104 10.37 -18.53 -14.60
CA ASP A 104 11.64 -19.01 -15.18
C ASP A 104 12.37 -17.94 -16.01
N ASP A 105 11.61 -17.07 -16.70
CA ASP A 105 12.12 -15.99 -17.54
C ASP A 105 11.44 -14.67 -17.16
N THR A 106 12.14 -13.84 -16.39
CA THR A 106 11.63 -12.54 -15.92
C THR A 106 11.54 -11.52 -17.05
N THR A 107 12.30 -11.68 -18.14
CA THR A 107 12.28 -10.75 -19.28
C THR A 107 11.02 -10.86 -20.11
N ALA A 108 10.33 -11.99 -20.03
CA ALA A 108 9.04 -12.21 -20.68
C ALA A 108 7.85 -11.68 -19.87
N LEU A 109 8.07 -11.29 -18.61
CA LEU A 109 7.01 -10.81 -17.73
C LEU A 109 6.59 -9.39 -18.13
N SER A 110 5.31 -9.20 -18.44
CA SER A 110 4.78 -7.87 -18.71
C SER A 110 4.66 -7.05 -17.42
N PHE A 111 4.72 -5.72 -17.52
CA PHE A 111 4.51 -4.83 -16.36
C PHE A 111 3.14 -5.06 -15.70
N SER A 112 2.11 -5.38 -16.50
CA SER A 112 0.79 -5.70 -15.96
C SER A 112 0.78 -6.99 -15.15
N GLU A 113 1.49 -8.04 -15.59
CA GLU A 113 1.65 -9.27 -14.81
C GLU A 113 2.51 -9.07 -13.58
N MET A 114 3.52 -8.19 -13.65
CA MET A 114 4.33 -7.84 -12.49
C MET A 114 3.46 -7.33 -11.33
N ALA A 115 2.46 -6.48 -11.59
CA ALA A 115 1.57 -5.94 -10.56
C ALA A 115 0.86 -7.00 -9.70
N ASP A 116 0.69 -8.25 -10.18
CA ASP A 116 0.12 -9.33 -9.37
C ASP A 116 1.01 -9.76 -8.20
N TYR A 117 2.33 -9.57 -8.32
CA TYR A 117 3.32 -9.97 -7.32
C TYR A 117 3.57 -8.91 -6.24
N LEU A 118 3.02 -7.70 -6.40
CA LEU A 118 3.09 -6.66 -5.37
C LEU A 118 2.43 -7.15 -4.07
N ARG A 119 2.93 -6.67 -2.94
CA ARG A 119 2.44 -7.00 -1.61
C ARG A 119 2.32 -5.73 -0.79
N VAL A 120 1.33 -5.70 0.10
CA VAL A 120 1.19 -4.63 1.08
C VAL A 120 2.36 -4.67 2.06
N ASP A 121 3.16 -3.60 2.03
CA ASP A 121 4.22 -3.37 3.01
C ASP A 121 3.70 -2.62 4.23
N ARG A 122 2.91 -1.58 3.95
CA ARG A 122 2.29 -0.69 4.93
C ARG A 122 0.85 -0.38 4.51
N PHE A 123 -0.03 -0.27 5.50
CA PHE A 123 -1.35 0.31 5.35
C PHE A 123 -1.59 1.28 6.50
N GLY A 124 -2.05 2.49 6.21
CA GLY A 124 -2.23 3.51 7.24
C GLY A 124 -3.36 4.47 6.97
N SER A 125 -3.75 5.20 8.01
CA SER A 125 -4.75 6.27 7.93
C SER A 125 -4.09 7.61 8.21
N ILE A 126 -4.25 8.54 7.27
CA ILE A 126 -3.56 9.84 7.27
C ILE A 126 -4.58 10.98 7.15
N ALA A 127 -4.28 12.15 7.72
CA ALA A 127 -5.08 13.35 7.53
C ALA A 127 -4.44 14.22 6.44
N ASP A 128 -5.20 14.61 5.43
CA ASP A 128 -4.72 15.56 4.43
C ASP A 128 -4.29 16.87 5.11
N ALA A 129 -3.05 17.28 4.88
CA ALA A 129 -2.45 18.41 5.60
C ALA A 129 -3.14 19.77 5.33
N LYS A 130 -3.94 19.89 4.26
CA LYS A 130 -4.62 21.14 3.88
C LYS A 130 -6.06 21.17 4.36
N THR A 131 -6.76 20.06 4.26
CA THR A 131 -8.21 19.94 4.48
C THR A 131 -8.54 19.29 5.81
N GLY A 132 -7.62 18.50 6.36
CA GLY A 132 -7.85 17.63 7.52
C GLY A 132 -8.74 16.42 7.21
N GLU A 133 -9.05 16.19 5.93
CA GLU A 133 -9.85 15.02 5.53
C GLU A 133 -9.03 13.74 5.70
N GLN A 134 -9.66 12.72 6.27
CA GLN A 134 -9.04 11.41 6.43
C GLN A 134 -8.95 10.71 5.07
N GLY A 135 -7.76 10.21 4.74
CA GLY A 135 -7.52 9.27 3.66
C GLY A 135 -6.74 8.06 4.16
N PHE A 136 -6.37 7.19 3.23
CA PHE A 136 -5.56 6.01 3.52
C PHE A 136 -4.37 5.93 2.59
N ILE A 137 -3.29 5.35 3.09
CA ILE A 137 -2.08 5.09 2.33
C ILE A 137 -1.82 3.59 2.32
N MET A 138 -1.37 3.07 1.18
CA MET A 138 -0.92 1.70 1.03
C MET A 138 0.40 1.70 0.27
N ASP A 139 1.45 1.26 0.93
CA ASP A 139 2.75 1.09 0.31
C ASP A 139 2.83 -0.35 -0.21
N LEU A 140 3.13 -0.50 -1.49
CA LEU A 140 3.29 -1.77 -2.16
C LEU A 140 4.76 -1.98 -2.55
N ASN A 141 5.27 -3.19 -2.38
CA ASN A 141 6.56 -3.58 -2.91
C ASN A 141 6.55 -5.03 -3.42
N PHE A 142 7.62 -5.43 -4.09
CA PHE A 142 7.84 -6.83 -4.44
C PHE A 142 8.50 -7.62 -3.32
N ASN A 143 9.56 -7.06 -2.73
CA ASN A 143 10.24 -7.63 -1.57
C ASN A 143 11.12 -6.58 -0.87
N PRO A 144 10.80 -6.17 0.37
CA PRO A 144 11.56 -5.14 1.09
C PRO A 144 12.96 -5.60 1.52
N GLU A 145 13.28 -6.90 1.43
CA GLU A 145 14.62 -7.41 1.72
C GLU A 145 15.59 -7.18 0.54
N ILE A 146 15.09 -6.85 -0.64
CA ILE A 146 15.87 -6.68 -1.87
C ILE A 146 15.95 -5.21 -2.28
N THR A 147 14.86 -4.47 -2.09
CA THR A 147 14.72 -3.08 -2.54
C THR A 147 13.81 -2.33 -1.59
N ASP A 148 14.12 -1.06 -1.38
CA ASP A 148 13.35 -0.08 -0.63
C ASP A 148 12.35 0.70 -1.50
N GLU A 149 12.30 0.43 -2.80
CA GLU A 149 11.37 1.09 -3.72
C GLU A 149 9.91 0.74 -3.38
N LEU A 150 9.08 1.77 -3.21
CA LEU A 150 7.67 1.67 -2.86
C LEU A 150 6.78 2.25 -3.94
N MET A 151 5.75 1.49 -4.30
CA MET A 151 4.61 1.99 -5.06
C MET A 151 3.52 2.38 -4.07
N VAL A 152 3.32 3.69 -3.89
CA VAL A 152 2.44 4.25 -2.88
C VAL A 152 1.08 4.57 -3.48
N ILE A 153 0.02 4.03 -2.90
CA ILE A 153 -1.36 4.27 -3.32
C ILE A 153 -2.08 5.06 -2.24
N TYR A 154 -2.67 6.18 -2.63
CA TYR A 154 -3.55 6.95 -1.77
C TYR A 154 -5.00 6.63 -2.07
N PHE A 155 -5.79 6.45 -1.01
CA PHE A 155 -7.23 6.27 -1.10
C PHE A 155 -7.95 7.43 -0.41
N ASP A 156 -9.11 7.79 -0.95
CA ASP A 156 -10.04 8.67 -0.25
C ASP A 156 -10.68 7.98 0.97
N ALA A 157 -11.50 8.73 1.70
CA ALA A 157 -12.24 8.23 2.86
C ALA A 157 -13.16 7.04 2.57
N ASP A 158 -13.58 6.83 1.33
CA ASP A 158 -14.48 5.75 0.92
C ASP A 158 -13.71 4.51 0.42
N GLY A 159 -12.37 4.61 0.31
CA GLY A 159 -11.50 3.56 -0.18
C GLY A 159 -11.35 3.53 -1.70
N ASN A 160 -11.67 4.62 -2.40
CA ASN A 160 -11.39 4.74 -3.84
C ASN A 160 -9.95 5.24 -4.04
N VAL A 161 -9.26 4.71 -5.05
CA VAL A 161 -7.92 5.16 -5.42
C VAL A 161 -7.98 6.62 -5.86
N ALA A 162 -7.23 7.49 -5.18
CA ALA A 162 -7.16 8.92 -5.43
C ALA A 162 -5.94 9.30 -6.28
N CYS A 163 -4.77 8.73 -5.97
CA CYS A 163 -3.55 8.91 -6.75
C CYS A 163 -2.52 7.83 -6.43
N VAL A 164 -1.44 7.81 -7.22
CA VAL A 164 -0.28 6.96 -7.04
C VAL A 164 0.99 7.80 -6.99
N ALA A 165 1.97 7.35 -6.20
CA ALA A 165 3.30 7.90 -6.16
C ALA A 165 4.34 6.79 -6.12
N HIS A 166 5.57 7.17 -6.42
CA HIS A 166 6.74 6.31 -6.31
C HIS A 166 7.68 6.94 -5.29
N GLU A 167 8.12 6.15 -4.30
CA GLU A 167 9.06 6.56 -3.25
C GLU A 167 10.26 5.60 -3.21
N SER A 168 11.45 6.18 -2.95
CA SER A 168 12.76 5.51 -2.85
C SER A 168 13.49 5.97 -1.60
#